data_AF-A0A3D0HC17-F1
#
_entry.id   AF-A0A3D0HC17-F1
#
_cell.length_a   1.000
_cell.length_b   1.000
_cell.length_c   1.000
_cell.angle_alpha   90.00
_cell.angle_beta   90.00
_cell.angle_gamma   90.00
#
_symmetry.space_group_name_H-M   'P 1'
#
loop_
_entity.id
_entity.type
_entity.pdbx_description
1 polymer ?
#
loop_
_entity_poly.entity_id
_entity_poly.type
_entity_poly.pdbx_seq_one_letter_code
_entity_poly.pdbx_strand_id
1 'polypeptide(L)'
;MDQDAKTVRQSFLEELECTIAHEFSEIRDTCGYPYVGHCLFVAARAREISLNRYGDAAAAETAYIIGLCHDVYEDLPEAGQREVDHLLDALFPDASERESVRHWLALLTHKPSEPYAEYFERITHSRMASVIKAADAHHNGMIARWKFRLPAMTVAEGERVREKCAAYEARSARLLGLLERNVFDEA
;
A
#
# COMPACT_ATOMS: atom_id res chain seq x y z
N MET A 1 23.01 -9.10 22.60
CA MET A 1 21.58 -8.96 22.95
C MET A 1 20.74 -8.32 21.85
N ASP A 2 21.31 -7.56 20.90
CA ASP A 2 20.54 -6.88 19.83
C ASP A 2 20.45 -7.65 18.49
N GLN A 3 21.33 -8.63 18.28
CA GLN A 3 21.38 -9.39 17.02
C GLN A 3 20.27 -10.45 16.91
N ASP A 4 19.87 -11.05 18.04
CA ASP A 4 18.81 -12.06 18.08
C ASP A 4 17.43 -11.44 17.79
N ALA A 5 17.14 -10.26 18.37
CA ALA A 5 15.89 -9.55 18.14
C ALA A 5 15.74 -9.09 16.68
N LYS A 6 16.81 -8.58 16.08
CA LYS A 6 16.84 -8.22 14.65
C LYS A 6 16.61 -9.43 13.73
N THR A 7 17.21 -10.57 14.08
CA THR A 7 17.04 -11.82 13.32
C THR A 7 15.59 -12.32 13.40
N VAL A 8 14.99 -12.30 14.60
CA VAL A 8 13.59 -12.70 14.79
C VAL A 8 12.62 -11.78 14.02
N ARG A 9 12.82 -10.46 14.09
CA ARG A 9 12.01 -9.50 13.33
C ARG A 9 12.10 -9.76 11.82
N GLN A 10 13.32 -9.99 11.32
CA GLN A 10 13.54 -10.30 9.91
C GLN A 10 12.81 -11.58 9.48
N SER A 11 12.81 -12.62 10.32
CA SER A 11 12.05 -13.85 10.03
C SER A 11 10.54 -13.61 9.95
N PHE A 12 9.96 -12.80 10.84
CA PHE A 12 8.53 -12.46 10.75
C PHE A 12 8.20 -11.61 9.51
N LEU A 13 9.12 -10.75 9.07
CA LEU A 13 8.93 -9.97 7.85
C LEU A 13 8.96 -10.88 6.62
N GLU A 14 9.89 -11.83 6.56
CA GLU A 14 9.96 -12.84 5.49
C GLU A 14 8.71 -13.72 5.46
N GLU A 15 8.21 -14.10 6.64
CA GLU A 15 6.96 -14.86 6.78
C GLU A 15 5.77 -14.04 6.28
N LEU A 16 5.69 -12.75 6.62
CA LEU A 16 4.64 -11.85 6.11
C LEU A 16 4.68 -11.74 4.58
N GLU A 17 5.86 -11.60 3.98
CA GLU A 17 6.01 -11.58 2.53
C GLU A 17 5.51 -12.88 1.89
N CYS A 18 5.83 -14.03 2.50
CA CYS A 18 5.39 -15.34 2.04
C CYS A 18 3.87 -15.50 2.16
N THR A 19 3.28 -15.09 3.29
CA THR A 19 1.83 -15.13 3.52
C THR A 19 1.10 -14.23 2.54
N ILE A 20 1.56 -12.99 2.32
CA ILE A 20 0.96 -12.09 1.32
C ILE A 20 1.06 -12.69 -0.09
N ALA A 21 2.21 -13.27 -0.44
CA ALA A 21 2.36 -13.94 -1.73
C ALA A 21 1.43 -15.16 -1.89
N HIS A 22 1.21 -15.91 -0.81
CA HIS A 22 0.30 -17.05 -0.78
C HIS A 22 -1.16 -16.61 -0.94
N GLU A 23 -1.62 -15.68 -0.10
CA GLU A 23 -3.02 -15.23 -0.08
C GLU A 23 -3.43 -14.55 -1.40
N PHE A 24 -2.53 -13.80 -2.03
CA PHE A 24 -2.78 -13.14 -3.31
C PHE A 24 -2.39 -13.99 -4.54
N SER A 25 -1.98 -15.25 -4.37
CA SER A 25 -1.44 -16.09 -5.45
C SER A 25 -2.43 -16.32 -6.61
N GLU A 26 -3.72 -16.45 -6.28
CA GLU A 26 -4.81 -16.66 -7.25
C GLU A 26 -5.46 -15.35 -7.72
N ILE A 27 -5.11 -14.22 -7.10
CA ILE A 27 -5.65 -12.90 -7.47
C ILE A 27 -4.82 -12.31 -8.60
N ARG A 28 -5.50 -11.68 -9.56
CA ARG A 28 -4.88 -10.95 -10.67
C ARG A 28 -5.31 -9.51 -10.62
N ASP A 29 -4.37 -8.61 -10.89
CA ASP A 29 -4.67 -7.19 -11.03
C ASP A 29 -5.48 -6.91 -12.31
N THR A 30 -5.97 -5.67 -12.43
CA THR A 30 -6.72 -5.24 -13.61
C THR A 30 -5.90 -5.27 -14.91
N CYS A 31 -4.58 -5.33 -14.83
CA CYS A 31 -3.67 -5.45 -15.96
C CYS A 31 -3.38 -6.92 -16.36
N GLY A 32 -3.82 -7.90 -15.55
CA GLY A 32 -3.64 -9.33 -15.76
C GLY A 32 -2.40 -9.94 -15.10
N TYR A 33 -1.66 -9.20 -14.26
CA TYR A 33 -0.51 -9.72 -13.51
C TYR A 33 -0.92 -10.29 -12.16
N PRO A 34 -0.13 -11.21 -11.56
CA PRO A 34 -0.32 -11.64 -10.17
C PRO A 34 -0.36 -10.44 -9.22
N TYR A 35 -1.39 -10.39 -8.37
CA TYR A 35 -1.65 -9.21 -7.54
C TYR A 35 -0.54 -8.92 -6.53
N VAL A 36 0.16 -9.94 -6.03
CA VAL A 36 1.35 -9.78 -5.17
C VAL A 36 2.40 -8.83 -5.76
N GLY A 37 2.54 -8.77 -7.09
CA GLY A 37 3.45 -7.82 -7.75
C GLY A 37 3.08 -6.37 -7.49
N HIS A 38 1.79 -6.07 -7.35
CA HIS A 38 1.30 -4.75 -6.93
C HIS A 38 1.67 -4.45 -5.48
N CYS A 39 1.40 -5.38 -4.56
CA CYS A 39 1.71 -5.20 -3.13
C CYS A 39 3.20 -4.92 -2.92
N LEU A 40 4.08 -5.71 -3.55
CA LEU A 40 5.53 -5.54 -3.47
C LEU A 40 6.00 -4.20 -4.04
N PHE A 41 5.43 -3.77 -5.18
CA PHE A 41 5.75 -2.47 -5.75
C PHE A 41 5.35 -1.33 -4.81
N VAL A 42 4.15 -1.39 -4.25
CA VAL A 42 3.64 -0.36 -3.32
C VAL A 42 4.49 -0.31 -2.06
N ALA A 43 4.81 -1.45 -1.46
CA ALA A 43 5.70 -1.55 -0.30
C ALA A 43 7.08 -0.91 -0.56
N ALA A 44 7.74 -1.29 -1.66
CA ALA A 44 9.06 -0.78 -2.00
C ALA A 44 9.03 0.75 -2.27
N ARG A 45 8.02 1.22 -3.01
CA ARG A 45 7.90 2.64 -3.34
C ARG A 45 7.52 3.49 -2.13
N ALA A 46 6.66 2.98 -1.24
CA ALA A 46 6.31 3.66 0.01
C ALA A 46 7.52 3.80 0.94
N ARG A 47 8.32 2.73 1.08
CA ARG A 47 9.60 2.76 1.79
C ARG A 47 10.53 3.83 1.24
N GLU A 48 10.69 3.87 -0.08
CA GLU A 48 11.53 4.86 -0.76
C GLU A 48 11.04 6.29 -0.54
N ILE A 49 9.73 6.54 -0.67
CA ILE A 49 9.11 7.85 -0.40
C ILE A 49 9.39 8.29 1.04
N SER A 50 9.21 7.38 2.01
CA SER A 50 9.41 7.65 3.43
C SER A 50 10.88 7.96 3.73
N LEU A 51 11.81 7.11 3.26
CA LEU A 51 13.23 7.28 3.48
C LEU A 51 13.76 8.59 2.87
N ASN A 52 13.40 8.88 1.61
CA ASN A 52 13.91 10.04 0.90
C ASN A 52 13.37 11.37 1.45
N ARG A 53 12.18 11.37 2.05
CA ARG A 53 11.54 12.59 2.57
C ARG A 53 11.83 12.84 4.04
N TYR A 54 11.89 11.79 4.85
CA TYR A 54 11.95 11.92 6.31
C TYR A 54 13.28 11.44 6.91
N GLY A 55 14.08 10.65 6.17
CA GLY A 55 15.36 10.14 6.65
C GLY A 55 15.27 9.14 7.80
N ASP A 56 14.07 8.70 8.15
CA ASP A 56 13.82 7.77 9.25
C ASP A 56 13.69 6.33 8.73
N ALA A 57 14.66 5.49 9.11
CA ALA A 57 14.70 4.09 8.72
C ALA A 57 13.56 3.27 9.34
N ALA A 58 13.12 3.60 10.56
CA ALA A 58 12.02 2.90 11.23
C ALA A 58 10.70 3.22 10.54
N ALA A 59 10.42 4.51 10.29
CA ALA A 59 9.24 4.90 9.51
C ALA A 59 9.23 4.34 8.08
N ALA A 60 10.40 4.18 7.45
CA ALA A 60 10.51 3.56 6.13
C ALA A 60 10.20 2.05 6.17
N GLU A 61 10.64 1.33 7.20
CA GLU A 61 10.28 -0.08 7.40
C GLU A 61 8.78 -0.23 7.69
N THR A 62 8.20 0.60 8.54
CA THR A 62 6.75 0.63 8.77
C THR A 62 6.01 0.92 7.46
N ALA A 63 6.44 1.89 6.66
CA ALA A 63 5.84 2.17 5.36
C ALA A 63 5.92 0.98 4.38
N TYR A 64 7.00 0.20 4.43
CA TYR A 64 7.12 -1.04 3.67
C TYR A 64 6.04 -2.05 4.10
N ILE A 65 5.93 -2.32 5.39
CA ILE A 65 4.98 -3.31 5.94
C ILE A 65 3.53 -2.89 5.67
N ILE A 66 3.16 -1.63 5.92
CA ILE A 66 1.81 -1.14 5.62
C ILE A 66 1.53 -1.17 4.12
N GLY A 67 2.51 -0.80 3.28
CA GLY A 67 2.36 -0.86 1.82
C GLY A 67 2.17 -2.28 1.30
N LEU A 68 2.80 -3.26 1.94
CA LEU A 68 2.63 -4.68 1.61
C LEU A 68 1.21 -5.17 1.95
N CYS A 69 0.63 -4.68 3.05
CA CYS A 69 -0.67 -5.11 3.56
C CYS A 69 -1.86 -4.21 3.15
N HIS A 70 -1.65 -3.17 2.35
CA HIS A 70 -2.64 -2.10 2.18
C HIS A 70 -4.02 -2.55 1.66
N ASP A 71 -4.07 -3.62 0.86
CA ASP A 71 -5.31 -4.18 0.28
C ASP A 71 -5.82 -5.43 1.01
N VAL A 72 -5.16 -5.88 2.09
CA VAL A 72 -5.52 -7.14 2.78
C VAL A 72 -6.97 -7.16 3.24
N TYR A 73 -7.46 -6.06 3.82
CA TYR A 73 -8.83 -6.00 4.32
C TYR A 73 -9.88 -5.66 3.24
N GLU A 74 -9.44 -5.27 2.04
CA GLU A 74 -10.33 -5.05 0.88
C GLU A 74 -10.52 -6.35 0.09
N ASP A 75 -9.42 -7.07 -0.17
CA ASP A 75 -9.37 -8.11 -1.20
C ASP A 75 -9.28 -9.55 -0.66
N LEU A 76 -8.85 -9.74 0.60
CA LEU A 76 -8.72 -11.08 1.18
C LEU A 76 -9.94 -11.48 2.01
N PRO A 77 -10.26 -12.79 2.06
CA PRO A 77 -11.25 -13.31 3.01
C PRO A 77 -10.75 -13.19 4.45
N GLU A 78 -11.66 -13.24 5.42
CA GLU A 78 -11.33 -13.12 6.85
C GLU A 78 -10.25 -14.10 7.35
N ALA A 79 -10.14 -15.28 6.73
CA ALA A 79 -9.10 -16.26 7.07
C ALA A 79 -7.69 -15.70 6.80
N GLY A 80 -7.45 -15.20 5.59
CA GLY A 80 -6.17 -14.57 5.22
C GLY A 80 -5.90 -13.30 6.01
N GLN A 81 -6.94 -12.50 6.30
CA GLN A 81 -6.81 -11.32 7.16
C GLN A 81 -6.29 -11.68 8.56
N ARG A 82 -6.78 -12.77 9.16
CA ARG A 82 -6.33 -13.22 10.49
C ARG A 82 -4.88 -13.70 10.51
N GLU A 83 -4.42 -14.34 9.44
CA GLU A 83 -3.01 -14.76 9.34
C GLU A 83 -2.08 -13.55 9.24
N VAL A 84 -2.44 -12.56 8.43
CA VAL A 84 -1.70 -11.29 8.35
C VAL A 84 -1.70 -10.55 9.70
N ASP A 85 -2.84 -10.48 10.38
CA ASP A 85 -2.96 -9.85 11.70
C ASP A 85 -2.00 -10.47 12.72
N HIS A 86 -1.86 -11.79 12.73
CA HIS A 86 -0.96 -12.49 13.66
C HIS A 86 0.50 -12.08 13.45
N LEU A 87 0.92 -11.95 12.19
CA LEU A 87 2.28 -11.54 11.83
C LEU A 87 2.52 -10.05 12.13
N LEU A 88 1.52 -9.19 11.91
CA LEU A 88 1.59 -7.78 12.29
C LEU A 88 1.73 -7.62 13.81
N ASP A 89 1.01 -8.41 14.62
CA ASP A 89 1.13 -8.36 16.08
C ASP A 89 2.52 -8.82 16.56
N ALA A 90 3.15 -9.75 15.86
CA ALA A 90 4.53 -10.18 16.13
C ALA A 90 5.57 -9.14 15.69
N LEU A 91 5.36 -8.47 14.56
CA LEU A 91 6.22 -7.41 14.04
C LEU A 91 6.13 -6.12 14.88
N PHE A 92 5.00 -5.85 15.51
CA PHE A 92 4.81 -4.66 16.36
C PHE A 92 4.42 -5.11 17.78
N PRO A 93 5.39 -5.49 18.63
CA PRO A 93 5.10 -5.98 19.97
C PRO A 93 4.67 -4.87 20.95
N ASP A 94 4.92 -3.61 20.63
CA ASP A 94 4.40 -2.47 21.39
C ASP A 94 2.92 -2.18 21.06
N ALA A 95 2.10 -1.92 22.09
CA ALA A 95 0.67 -1.73 21.90
C ALA A 95 0.32 -0.45 21.12
N SER A 96 1.08 0.62 21.33
CA SER A 96 0.89 1.90 20.61
C SER A 96 1.28 1.77 19.15
N GLU A 97 2.35 1.04 18.85
CA GLU A 97 2.76 0.74 17.48
C GLU A 97 1.69 -0.09 16.75
N ARG A 98 1.14 -1.13 17.39
CA ARG A 98 0.04 -1.92 16.80
C ARG A 98 -1.19 -1.08 16.51
N GLU A 99 -1.59 -0.23 17.45
CA GLU A 99 -2.74 0.64 17.27
C GLU A 99 -2.53 1.58 16.07
N SER A 100 -1.32 2.13 15.93
CA SER A 100 -0.95 2.98 14.80
C SER A 100 -1.00 2.22 13.46
N VAL A 101 -0.44 1.02 13.41
CA VAL A 101 -0.46 0.13 12.24
C VAL A 101 -1.89 -0.20 11.81
N ARG A 102 -2.73 -0.64 12.76
CA ARG A 102 -4.14 -0.95 12.49
C ARG A 102 -4.93 0.29 12.07
N HIS A 103 -4.63 1.44 12.67
CA HIS A 103 -5.22 2.71 12.27
C HIS A 103 -4.87 3.06 10.81
N TRP A 104 -3.60 2.97 10.40
CA TRP A 104 -3.21 3.27 9.02
C TRP A 104 -3.80 2.28 8.00
N LEU A 105 -3.88 0.99 8.33
CA LEU A 105 -4.52 0.01 7.46
C LEU A 105 -6.03 0.27 7.32
N ALA A 106 -6.71 0.60 8.43
CA ALA A 106 -8.10 1.03 8.40
C ALA A 106 -8.29 2.34 7.60
N LEU A 107 -7.30 3.24 7.62
CA LEU A 107 -7.33 4.42 6.78
C LEU A 107 -7.19 4.09 5.29
N LEU A 108 -6.39 3.09 4.95
CA LEU A 108 -6.15 2.69 3.56
C LEU A 108 -7.28 1.85 2.97
N THR A 109 -8.08 1.20 3.83
CA THR A 109 -9.22 0.37 3.42
C THR A 109 -10.42 1.25 3.01
N HIS A 110 -10.83 1.15 1.75
CA HIS A 110 -12.03 1.76 1.20
C HIS A 110 -13.24 0.87 1.47
N LYS A 111 -14.23 1.41 2.18
CA LYS A 111 -15.46 0.66 2.49
C LYS A 111 -16.43 0.70 1.30
N PRO A 112 -17.17 -0.39 1.01
CA PRO A 112 -18.14 -0.41 -0.10
C PRO A 112 -19.21 0.69 -0.05
N SER A 113 -19.55 1.17 1.15
CA SER A 113 -20.54 2.24 1.37
C SER A 113 -19.96 3.66 1.39
N GLU A 114 -18.63 3.80 1.38
CA GLU A 114 -17.96 5.10 1.51
C GLU A 114 -17.79 5.75 0.13
N PRO A 115 -18.24 7.00 -0.09
CA PRO A 115 -17.90 7.73 -1.30
C PRO A 115 -16.39 7.89 -1.44
N TYR A 116 -15.86 7.66 -2.65
CA TYR A 116 -14.40 7.72 -2.88
C TYR A 116 -13.77 9.08 -2.50
N ALA A 117 -14.52 10.17 -2.65
CA ALA A 117 -14.04 11.50 -2.26
C ALA A 117 -13.80 11.62 -0.74
N GLU A 118 -14.70 11.04 0.07
CA GLU A 118 -14.58 11.02 1.54
C GLU A 118 -13.42 10.12 1.98
N TYR A 119 -13.33 8.92 1.38
CA TYR A 119 -12.18 8.02 1.55
C TYR A 119 -10.84 8.72 1.26
N PHE A 120 -10.76 9.40 0.12
CA PHE A 120 -9.54 10.07 -0.30
C PHE A 120 -9.18 11.24 0.62
N GLU A 121 -10.17 12.05 1.03
CA GLU A 121 -9.94 13.16 1.96
C GLU A 121 -9.43 12.65 3.30
N ARG A 122 -10.02 11.58 3.83
CA ARG A 122 -9.57 10.92 5.07
C ARG A 122 -8.11 10.47 5.01
N ILE A 123 -7.65 9.96 3.87
CA ILE A 123 -6.23 9.62 3.65
C ILE A 123 -5.34 10.86 3.72
N THR A 124 -5.79 12.00 3.20
CA THR A 124 -4.99 13.24 3.17
C THR A 124 -4.69 13.84 4.55
N HIS A 125 -5.33 13.34 5.60
CA HIS A 125 -5.07 13.74 6.99
C HIS A 125 -4.02 12.86 7.69
N SER A 126 -3.51 11.81 7.05
CA SER A 126 -2.47 10.95 7.62
C SER A 126 -1.26 10.90 6.70
N ARG A 127 -0.09 11.25 7.24
CA ARG A 127 1.18 11.24 6.50
C ARG A 127 1.48 9.83 6.00
N MET A 128 1.43 8.84 6.89
CA MET A 128 1.71 7.44 6.53
C MET A 128 0.72 6.93 5.48
N ALA A 129 -0.59 7.11 5.68
CA ALA A 129 -1.58 6.68 4.69
C ALA A 129 -1.40 7.40 3.34
N SER A 130 -1.05 8.69 3.37
CA SER A 130 -0.76 9.46 2.15
C SER A 130 0.48 8.94 1.41
N VAL A 131 1.54 8.53 2.13
CA VAL A 131 2.73 7.88 1.54
C VAL A 131 2.33 6.59 0.82
N ILE A 132 1.59 5.71 1.49
CA ILE A 132 1.17 4.43 0.89
C ILE A 132 0.24 4.69 -0.30
N LYS A 133 -0.75 5.56 -0.15
CA LYS A 133 -1.72 5.83 -1.23
C LYS A 133 -1.08 6.52 -2.42
N ALA A 134 -0.05 7.32 -2.21
CA ALA A 134 0.73 7.90 -3.30
C ALA A 134 1.47 6.82 -4.11
N ALA A 135 2.03 5.82 -3.43
CA ALA A 135 2.69 4.67 -4.06
C ALA A 135 1.70 3.77 -4.81
N ASP A 136 0.55 3.44 -4.20
CA ASP A 136 -0.56 2.72 -4.82
C ASP A 136 -1.04 3.44 -6.09
N ALA A 137 -1.42 4.71 -5.97
CA ALA A 137 -1.89 5.50 -7.09
C ALA A 137 -0.82 5.63 -8.19
N HIS A 138 0.47 5.73 -7.83
CA HIS A 138 1.53 5.73 -8.83
C HIS A 138 1.53 4.44 -9.65
N HIS A 139 1.52 3.27 -8.98
CA HIS A 139 1.52 1.98 -9.67
C HIS A 139 0.27 1.81 -10.54
N ASN A 140 -0.89 2.21 -10.05
CA ASN A 140 -2.16 2.16 -10.78
C ASN A 140 -2.24 3.15 -11.95
N GLY A 141 -1.44 4.21 -11.91
CA GLY A 141 -1.25 5.16 -13.01
C GLY A 141 -0.37 4.67 -14.15
N MET A 142 0.47 3.64 -13.95
CA MET A 142 1.47 3.23 -14.94
C MET A 142 0.84 2.57 -16.18
N ILE A 143 0.67 3.35 -17.25
CA ILE A 143 0.14 2.85 -18.53
C ILE A 143 0.98 1.69 -19.11
N ALA A 144 2.28 1.65 -18.80
CA ALA A 144 3.19 0.59 -19.23
C ALA A 144 2.80 -0.81 -18.71
N ARG A 145 2.05 -0.89 -17.59
CA ARG A 145 1.48 -2.16 -17.10
C ARG A 145 0.47 -2.73 -18.09
N TRP A 146 -0.20 -1.89 -18.86
CA TRP A 146 -1.21 -2.36 -19.80
C TRP A 146 -0.65 -2.83 -21.15
N LYS A 147 0.68 -2.89 -21.32
CA LYS A 147 1.36 -3.16 -22.61
C LYS A 147 0.87 -4.40 -23.37
N PHE A 148 0.45 -5.45 -22.66
CA PHE A 148 -0.04 -6.68 -23.28
C PHE A 148 -1.55 -6.71 -23.53
N ARG A 149 -2.33 -5.90 -22.80
CA ARG A 149 -3.79 -5.84 -22.95
C ARG A 149 -4.25 -4.74 -23.89
N LEU A 150 -3.60 -3.57 -23.87
CA LEU A 150 -3.94 -2.42 -24.74
C LEU A 150 -4.04 -2.78 -26.23
N PRO A 151 -3.12 -3.57 -26.83
CA PRO A 151 -3.20 -3.90 -28.24
C PRO A 151 -4.43 -4.73 -28.63
N ALA A 152 -5.03 -5.45 -27.66
CA ALA A 152 -6.21 -6.29 -27.87
C ALA A 152 -7.52 -5.56 -27.54
N MET A 153 -7.45 -4.33 -27.04
CA MET A 153 -8.63 -3.51 -26.69
C MET A 153 -9.15 -2.74 -27.91
N THR A 154 -10.43 -2.42 -27.89
CA THR A 154 -11.00 -1.40 -28.77
C THR A 154 -10.41 -0.03 -28.46
N VAL A 155 -10.52 0.92 -29.40
CA VAL A 155 -10.06 2.31 -29.19
C VAL A 155 -10.70 2.92 -27.95
N ALA A 156 -12.01 2.80 -27.80
CA ALA A 156 -12.76 3.35 -26.66
C ALA A 156 -12.35 2.73 -25.32
N GLU A 157 -12.02 1.43 -25.28
CA GLU A 157 -11.48 0.79 -24.08
C GLU A 157 -10.08 1.31 -23.74
N GLY A 158 -9.23 1.44 -24.76
CA GLY A 158 -7.89 2.00 -24.60
C GLY A 158 -7.90 3.44 -24.10
N GLU A 159 -8.83 4.27 -24.56
CA GLU A 159 -9.04 5.64 -24.08
C GLU A 159 -9.45 5.65 -22.60
N ARG A 160 -10.44 4.84 -22.21
CA ARG A 160 -10.85 4.71 -20.79
C ARG A 160 -9.71 4.29 -19.88
N VAL A 161 -8.84 3.38 -20.34
CA VAL A 161 -7.65 2.98 -19.58
C VAL A 161 -6.68 4.15 -19.41
N ARG A 162 -6.41 4.92 -20.47
CA ARG A 162 -5.53 6.10 -20.40
C ARG A 162 -6.08 7.17 -19.46
N GLU A 163 -7.39 7.45 -19.52
CA GLU A 163 -8.06 8.38 -18.60
C GLU A 163 -7.95 7.91 -17.15
N LYS A 164 -8.20 6.62 -16.90
CA LYS A 164 -8.05 6.01 -15.57
C LYS A 164 -6.61 6.16 -15.06
N CYS A 165 -5.61 5.82 -15.88
CA CYS A 165 -4.20 5.97 -15.54
C CYS A 165 -3.84 7.43 -15.21
N ALA A 166 -4.25 8.38 -16.05
CA ALA A 166 -4.02 9.81 -15.81
C ALA A 166 -4.66 10.30 -14.50
N ALA A 167 -5.86 9.82 -14.16
CA ALA A 167 -6.52 10.14 -12.90
C ALA A 167 -5.72 9.63 -11.68
N TYR A 168 -5.13 8.42 -11.77
CA TYR A 168 -4.28 7.88 -10.72
C TYR A 168 -2.95 8.63 -10.61
N GLU A 169 -2.31 8.99 -11.72
CA GLU A 169 -1.10 9.82 -11.71
C GLU A 169 -1.37 11.17 -11.04
N ALA A 170 -2.49 11.82 -11.36
CA ALA A 170 -2.90 13.08 -10.73
C ALA A 170 -3.13 12.94 -9.22
N ARG A 171 -3.72 11.81 -8.77
CA ARG A 171 -3.90 11.52 -7.33
C ARG A 171 -2.56 11.33 -6.63
N SER A 172 -1.65 10.56 -7.24
CA SER A 172 -0.30 10.36 -6.70
C SER A 172 0.42 11.69 -6.56
N ALA A 173 0.41 12.53 -7.59
CA ALA A 173 1.00 13.87 -7.57
C ALA A 173 0.37 14.77 -6.48
N ARG A 174 -0.96 14.74 -6.31
CA ARG A 174 -1.65 15.50 -5.25
C ARG A 174 -1.14 15.09 -3.86
N LEU A 175 -1.04 13.80 -3.58
CA LEU A 175 -0.59 13.28 -2.29
C LEU A 175 0.89 13.62 -2.04
N LEU A 176 1.76 13.45 -3.04
CA LEU A 176 3.18 13.83 -2.93
C LEU A 176 3.35 15.33 -2.66
N GLY A 177 2.55 16.18 -3.32
CA GLY A 177 2.56 17.63 -3.08
C GLY A 177 2.01 18.04 -1.70
N LEU A 178 1.18 17.22 -1.05
CA LEU A 178 0.80 17.42 0.36
C LEU A 178 1.96 17.06 1.29
N LEU A 179 2.64 15.94 1.04
CA LEU A 179 3.81 15.50 1.80
C LEU A 179 4.94 16.54 1.75
N GLU A 180 5.16 17.19 0.61
CA GLU A 180 6.18 18.24 0.46
C GLU A 180 5.88 19.52 1.24
N ARG A 181 4.60 19.82 1.49
CA ARG A 181 4.19 21.02 2.22
C ARG A 181 4.16 20.83 3.74
N ASN A 182 4.48 19.63 4.25
CA ASN A 182 4.42 19.28 5.68
C ASN A 182 3.09 19.71 6.35
N VAL A 183 1.97 19.58 5.65
CA VAL A 183 0.64 19.99 6.14
C VAL A 183 0.00 19.01 7.13
N PHE A 184 0.78 18.06 7.66
CA PHE A 184 0.30 17.04 8.57
C PHE A 184 0.64 17.46 10.00
N ASP A 185 -0.36 17.88 10.75
CA ASP A 185 -0.29 18.01 12.20
C ASP A 185 -0.41 16.60 12.79
N GLU A 186 0.73 15.97 13.07
CA GLU A 186 0.75 14.73 13.84
C GLU A 186 0.68 15.13 15.32
N ALA A 187 -0.49 14.93 15.93
CA ALA A 187 -0.75 15.12 17.37
C ALA A 187 -0.20 13.95 18.20
#